data_AF-A0A1Y6BWP9-F1
#
_entry.id   AF-A0A1Y6BWP9-F1
#
_cell.length_a   1.000
_cell.length_b   1.000
_cell.length_c   1.000
_cell.angle_alpha   90.00
_cell.angle_beta   90.00
_cell.angle_gamma   90.00
#
_symmetry.space_group_name_H-M   'P 1'
#
loop_
_entity.id
_entity.type
_entity.pdbx_description
1 polymer ?
#
loop_
_entity_poly.entity_id
_entity_poly.type
_entity_poly.pdbx_seq_one_letter_code
_entity_poly.pdbx_strand_id
1 'polypeptide(L)'
;MNETAITTVVNHNECYALKNGTLVEIACPIEIYPEHADAHTNIVANGYGLELTTEPETGWAQSSICLYRAFDRALQKGKPLYYIEIFGQSSLFATLVANTFLELLEVLRVAQPLTDLIGKELTAGIHDLSQ
;
A
#
# COMPACT_ATOMS: atom_id res chain seq x y z
N MET A 1 34.52 -16.21 0.02
CA MET A 1 34.07 -15.10 0.87
C MET A 1 32.57 -15.01 0.66
N ASN A 2 31.79 -15.39 1.67
CA ASN A 2 30.33 -15.49 1.63
C ASN A 2 29.76 -14.17 2.15
N GLU A 3 29.31 -13.30 1.25
CA GLU A 3 28.43 -12.20 1.61
C GLU A 3 27.01 -12.65 1.27
N THR A 4 26.38 -13.30 2.23
CA THR A 4 24.94 -13.54 2.21
C THR A 4 24.29 -12.17 2.40
N ALA A 5 23.97 -11.51 1.28
CA ALA A 5 23.08 -10.36 1.29
C ALA A 5 21.83 -10.77 2.06
N ILE A 6 21.59 -10.11 3.18
CA ILE A 6 20.32 -10.18 3.87
C ILE A 6 19.36 -9.48 2.91
N THR A 7 18.75 -10.25 2.03
CA THR A 7 17.58 -9.83 1.29
C THR A 7 16.53 -9.59 2.37
N THR A 8 16.35 -8.33 2.75
CA THR A 8 15.20 -7.92 3.55
C THR A 8 14.00 -8.28 2.69
N VAL A 9 13.43 -9.46 2.93
CA VAL A 9 12.17 -9.88 2.34
C VAL A 9 11.18 -8.83 2.82
N VAL A 10 10.80 -7.91 1.93
CA VAL A 10 9.72 -6.98 2.18
C VAL A 10 8.48 -7.87 2.33
N ASN A 11 8.11 -8.16 3.59
CA ASN A 11 6.91 -8.91 3.91
C ASN A 11 5.71 -8.05 3.48
N HIS A 12 5.26 -8.21 2.24
CA HIS A 12 3.98 -7.68 1.75
C HIS A 12 2.80 -8.54 2.24
N ASN A 13 2.83 -8.97 3.51
CA ASN A 13 2.02 -10.13 3.90
C ASN A 13 0.59 -9.78 4.31
N GLU A 14 0.28 -8.52 4.60
CA GLU A 14 -1.04 -8.14 5.12
C GLU A 14 -1.81 -7.30 4.09
N CYS A 15 -2.62 -8.00 3.31
CA CYS A 15 -3.50 -7.39 2.31
C CYS A 15 -4.94 -7.53 2.79
N TYR A 16 -5.72 -6.45 2.72
CA TYR A 16 -7.08 -6.40 3.27
C TYR A 16 -8.09 -6.07 2.19
N ALA A 17 -9.25 -6.72 2.24
CA ALA A 17 -10.38 -6.44 1.36
C ALA A 17 -11.62 -6.10 2.20
N LEU A 18 -12.52 -5.29 1.64
CA LEU A 18 -13.80 -5.04 2.29
C LEU A 18 -14.73 -6.23 2.10
N LYS A 19 -15.19 -6.83 3.20
CA LYS A 19 -16.20 -7.89 3.23
C LYS A 19 -17.30 -7.48 4.18
N ASN A 20 -18.53 -7.34 3.65
CA ASN A 20 -19.70 -6.94 4.44
C ASN A 20 -19.47 -5.68 5.30
N GLY A 21 -18.77 -4.68 4.75
CA GLY A 21 -18.47 -3.41 5.42
C GLY A 21 -17.34 -3.45 6.45
N THR A 22 -16.60 -4.56 6.55
CA THR A 22 -15.43 -4.69 7.44
C THR A 22 -14.18 -5.06 6.64
N LEU A 23 -13.02 -4.52 7.00
CA LEU A 23 -11.74 -4.93 6.42
C LEU A 23 -11.36 -6.31 6.97
N VAL A 24 -11.11 -7.24 6.06
CA VAL A 24 -10.71 -8.61 6.40
C VAL A 24 -9.41 -8.90 5.67
N GLU A 25 -8.46 -9.50 6.40
CA GLU A 25 -7.19 -9.96 5.84
C GLU A 25 -7.45 -11.04 4.77
N ILE A 26 -6.72 -10.94 3.68
CA ILE A 26 -6.75 -11.86 2.54
C ILE A 26 -5.33 -12.20 2.12
N ALA A 27 -5.19 -13.29 1.37
CA ALA A 27 -3.94 -13.55 0.67
C ALA A 27 -3.63 -12.40 -0.29
N CYS A 28 -2.39 -11.89 -0.26
CA CYS A 28 -2.03 -10.79 -1.12
C CYS A 28 -2.06 -11.20 -2.61
N PRO A 29 -2.71 -10.43 -3.49
CA PRO A 29 -2.85 -10.80 -4.90
C PRO A 29 -1.60 -10.51 -5.74
N ILE A 30 -0.58 -9.87 -5.15
CA ILE A 30 0.68 -9.53 -5.81
C ILE A 30 1.65 -10.71 -5.66
N GLU A 31 2.05 -11.28 -6.78
CA GLU A 31 3.13 -12.26 -6.83
C GLU A 31 4.47 -11.55 -6.71
N ILE A 32 5.36 -12.06 -5.85
CA ILE A 32 6.69 -11.52 -5.66
C ILE A 32 7.66 -12.27 -6.57
N TYR A 33 8.23 -11.58 -7.54
CA TYR A 33 9.26 -12.04 -8.44
C TYR A 33 10.64 -11.65 -7.88
N PRO A 34 11.49 -12.63 -7.51
CA PRO A 34 12.78 -12.36 -6.88
C PRO A 34 13.75 -11.52 -7.73
N GLU A 35 13.54 -11.46 -9.04
CA GLU A 35 14.31 -10.65 -9.99
C GLU A 35 13.96 -9.16 -9.98
N HIS A 36 12.85 -8.77 -9.32
CA HIS A 36 12.45 -7.37 -9.19
C HIS A 36 13.01 -6.76 -7.92
N ALA A 37 13.67 -5.61 -8.07
CA ALA A 37 14.48 -4.98 -7.02
C ALA A 37 13.65 -4.38 -5.89
N ASP A 38 12.38 -4.02 -6.13
CA ASP A 38 11.53 -3.34 -5.17
C ASP A 38 10.04 -3.75 -5.29
N ALA A 39 9.25 -3.31 -4.31
CA ALA A 39 7.81 -3.53 -4.25
C ALA A 39 7.07 -3.00 -5.49
N HIS A 40 7.45 -1.80 -5.93
CA HIS A 40 6.81 -1.09 -7.01
C HIS A 40 6.94 -1.85 -8.34
N THR A 41 8.14 -2.32 -8.65
CA THR A 41 8.43 -3.14 -9.84
C THR A 41 7.67 -4.47 -9.82
N ASN A 42 7.50 -5.09 -8.65
CA ASN A 42 6.62 -6.26 -8.48
C ASN A 42 5.15 -5.93 -8.78
N ILE A 43 4.63 -4.82 -8.28
CA ILE A 43 3.24 -4.38 -8.54
C ILE A 43 3.02 -4.14 -10.04
N VAL A 44 3.97 -3.47 -10.70
CA VAL A 44 3.91 -3.22 -12.14
C VAL A 44 3.97 -4.50 -12.96
N ALA A 45 4.85 -5.45 -12.60
CA ALA A 45 4.93 -6.76 -13.24
C ALA A 45 3.65 -7.58 -13.08
N ASN A 46 2.87 -7.32 -12.03
CA ASN A 46 1.54 -7.90 -11.83
C ASN A 46 0.43 -7.23 -12.67
N GLY A 47 0.75 -6.25 -13.52
CA GLY A 47 -0.16 -5.60 -14.46
C GLY A 47 -0.87 -4.34 -13.91
N TYR A 48 -0.32 -3.74 -12.86
CA TYR A 48 -0.83 -2.53 -12.24
C TYR A 48 -0.02 -1.29 -12.63
N GLY A 49 -0.70 -0.15 -12.74
CA GLY A 49 -0.08 1.16 -13.00
C GLY A 49 -0.37 2.10 -11.85
N LEU A 50 0.61 2.91 -11.48
CA LEU A 50 0.43 3.95 -10.47
C LEU A 50 -0.48 5.04 -11.01
N GLU A 51 -1.61 5.29 -10.35
CA GLU A 51 -2.58 6.33 -10.70
C GLU A 51 -2.42 7.57 -9.81
N LEU A 52 -2.14 7.36 -8.52
CA LEU A 52 -2.06 8.43 -7.54
C LEU A 52 -1.05 8.09 -6.46
N THR A 53 -0.25 9.08 -6.07
CA THR A 53 0.54 9.08 -4.85
C THR A 53 0.22 10.36 -4.08
N THR A 54 0.15 10.26 -2.75
CA THR A 54 0.01 11.43 -1.86
C THR A 54 1.35 11.85 -1.25
N GLU A 55 2.48 11.37 -1.78
CA GLU A 55 3.80 11.83 -1.34
C GLU A 55 3.91 13.36 -1.51
N PRO A 56 4.21 14.12 -0.45
CA PRO A 56 4.51 15.54 -0.60
C PRO A 56 5.84 15.71 -1.34
N GLU A 57 5.92 16.70 -2.24
CA GLU A 57 7.13 17.05 -3.02
C GLU A 57 8.37 17.33 -2.14
N THR A 58 8.19 17.51 -0.83
CA THR A 58 9.20 17.94 0.12
C THR A 58 9.57 16.84 1.13
N GLY A 59 10.13 15.73 0.65
CA GLY A 59 11.17 14.86 1.26
C GLY A 59 11.24 14.57 2.78
N TRP A 60 10.26 14.93 3.59
CA TRP A 60 10.21 14.68 5.02
C TRP A 60 9.21 13.57 5.25
N ALA A 61 9.62 12.56 6.04
CA ALA A 61 8.87 11.36 6.38
C ALA A 61 7.41 11.67 6.72
N GLN A 62 6.54 11.56 5.71
CA GLN A 62 5.11 11.70 5.83
C GLN A 62 4.47 10.50 5.17
N SER A 63 3.44 10.04 5.85
CA SER A 63 2.64 8.90 5.43
C SER A 63 2.05 9.14 4.06
N SER A 64 2.20 8.18 3.18
CA SER A 64 1.76 8.28 1.80
C SER A 64 0.74 7.19 1.49
N ILE A 65 -0.12 7.47 0.52
CA ILE A 65 -1.02 6.52 -0.07
C ILE A 65 -0.65 6.41 -1.53
N CYS A 66 -0.31 5.20 -1.97
CA CYS A 66 -0.08 4.87 -3.37
C CYS A 66 -1.27 4.04 -3.87
N LEU A 67 -2.01 4.58 -4.83
CA LEU A 67 -3.10 3.89 -5.52
C LEU A 67 -2.61 3.39 -6.87
N TYR A 68 -2.70 2.09 -7.04
CA TYR A 68 -2.43 1.41 -8.29
C TYR A 68 -3.72 0.85 -8.88
N ARG A 69 -3.83 0.93 -10.21
CA ARG A 69 -4.95 0.37 -10.96
C ARG A 69 -4.46 -0.64 -11.97
N ALA A 70 -5.12 -1.78 -12.00
CA ALA A 70 -4.84 -2.81 -12.96
C ALA A 70 -5.32 -2.36 -14.36
N PHE A 71 -4.40 -2.29 -15.33
CA PHE A 71 -4.72 -1.86 -16.71
C PHE A 71 -4.75 -3.03 -17.69
N ASP A 72 -3.98 -4.09 -17.43
CA ASP A 72 -3.96 -5.28 -18.29
C ASP A 72 -4.93 -6.36 -17.78
N ARG A 73 -6.10 -6.44 -18.41
CA ARG A 73 -7.15 -7.41 -18.08
C ARG A 73 -6.74 -8.87 -18.38
N ALA A 74 -5.75 -9.11 -19.24
CA ALA A 74 -5.26 -10.46 -19.54
C ALA A 74 -4.42 -11.04 -18.40
N LEU A 75 -3.68 -10.19 -17.69
CA LEU A 75 -2.89 -10.53 -16.49
C LEU A 75 -3.72 -10.54 -15.20
N GLN A 76 -4.97 -10.06 -15.25
CA GLN A 76 -5.87 -9.86 -14.11
C GLN A 76 -6.74 -11.06 -13.71
N LYS A 77 -6.55 -12.28 -14.25
CA LYS A 77 -7.46 -13.40 -13.90
C LYS A 77 -7.48 -13.64 -12.38
N GLY A 78 -8.58 -13.22 -11.74
CA GLY A 78 -8.79 -13.33 -10.29
C GLY A 78 -8.11 -12.24 -9.43
N LYS A 79 -7.51 -11.20 -10.02
CA LYS A 79 -6.86 -10.11 -9.27
C LYS A 79 -7.77 -8.88 -9.10
N PRO A 80 -7.68 -8.14 -7.98
CA PRO A 80 -8.45 -6.91 -7.75
C PRO A 80 -8.14 -5.81 -8.77
N LEU A 81 -9.11 -4.94 -9.04
CA LEU A 81 -8.93 -3.83 -9.98
C LEU A 81 -8.02 -2.72 -9.41
N TYR A 82 -8.05 -2.54 -8.09
CA TYR A 82 -7.28 -1.53 -7.37
C TYR A 82 -6.45 -2.19 -6.28
N TYR A 83 -5.22 -1.72 -6.16
CA TYR A 83 -4.26 -2.09 -5.13
C TYR A 83 -3.77 -0.80 -4.48
N ILE A 84 -3.86 -0.71 -3.16
CA ILE A 84 -3.61 0.53 -2.42
C ILE A 84 -2.58 0.22 -1.35
N GLU A 85 -1.45 0.91 -1.37
CA GLU A 85 -0.46 0.85 -0.29
C GLU A 85 -0.60 2.08 0.59
N ILE A 86 -0.73 1.87 1.90
CA ILE A 86 -0.74 2.91 2.92
C ILE A 86 0.57 2.81 3.67
N PHE A 87 1.39 3.84 3.59
CA PHE A 87 2.66 3.93 4.29
C PHE A 87 2.52 4.82 5.53
N GLY A 88 3.15 4.41 6.63
CA GLY A 88 3.52 5.31 7.71
C GLY A 88 4.84 6.03 7.39
N GLN A 89 5.43 6.71 8.38
CA GLN A 89 6.67 7.48 8.18
C GLN A 89 7.86 6.67 7.65
N SER A 90 7.96 5.39 8.00
CA SER A 90 9.14 4.57 7.69
C SER A 90 8.83 3.14 7.25
N SER A 91 7.55 2.78 7.12
CA SER A 91 7.14 1.42 6.81
C SER A 91 5.78 1.37 6.13
N LEU A 92 5.56 0.33 5.33
CA LEU A 92 4.23 -0.05 4.88
C LEU A 92 3.36 -0.36 6.11
N PHE A 93 2.21 0.30 6.22
CA PHE A 93 1.26 0.10 7.31
C PHE A 93 0.19 -0.93 6.94
N ALA A 94 -0.40 -0.79 5.75
CA ALA A 94 -1.41 -1.73 5.26
C ALA A 94 -1.47 -1.72 3.74
N THR A 95 -1.84 -2.86 3.18
CA THR A 95 -2.24 -2.97 1.77
C THR A 95 -3.74 -3.21 1.69
N LEU A 96 -4.45 -2.43 0.89
CA LEU A 96 -5.88 -2.60 0.66
C LEU A 96 -6.14 -2.96 -0.80
N VAL A 97 -7.23 -3.68 -1.06
CA VAL A 97 -7.64 -4.01 -2.42
C VAL A 97 -9.12 -3.73 -2.66
N ALA A 98 -9.47 -3.43 -3.91
CA ALA A 98 -10.86 -3.28 -4.34
C ALA A 98 -11.07 -3.79 -5.77
N ASN A 99 -12.21 -4.40 -6.05
CA ASN A 99 -12.56 -4.96 -7.35
C ASN A 99 -13.35 -3.97 -8.24
N THR A 100 -13.93 -2.94 -7.63
CA THR A 100 -14.72 -1.92 -8.31
C THR A 100 -14.40 -0.54 -7.76
N PHE A 101 -14.77 0.51 -8.52
CA PHE A 101 -14.58 1.89 -8.06
C PHE A 101 -15.44 2.20 -6.81
N LEU A 102 -16.65 1.64 -6.72
CA LEU A 102 -17.49 1.79 -5.54
C LEU A 102 -16.86 1.14 -4.30
N GLU A 103 -16.34 -0.08 -4.44
CA GLU A 103 -15.62 -0.76 -3.37
C GLU A 103 -14.36 0.03 -2.95
N LEU A 104 -13.65 0.64 -3.90
CA LEU A 104 -12.52 1.53 -3.59
C LEU A 104 -12.96 2.70 -2.68
N LEU A 105 -14.07 3.37 -3.00
CA LEU A 105 -14.58 4.46 -2.17
C LEU A 105 -14.98 3.98 -0.77
N GLU A 106 -15.58 2.79 -0.67
CA GLU A 106 -15.95 2.21 0.62
C GLU A 106 -14.73 1.81 1.45
N VAL A 107 -13.72 1.20 0.83
CA VAL A 107 -12.43 0.86 1.44
C VAL A 107 -11.76 2.12 1.98
N LEU A 108 -11.65 3.17 1.16
CA LEU A 108 -11.05 4.45 1.57
C LEU A 108 -11.84 5.11 2.72
N ARG A 109 -13.17 5.05 2.70
CA ARG A 109 -14.01 5.56 3.79
C ARG A 109 -13.79 4.81 5.10
N VAL A 110 -13.66 3.49 5.04
CA VAL A 110 -13.38 2.65 6.23
C VAL A 110 -11.94 2.83 6.72
N ALA A 111 -11.00 3.08 5.80
CA ALA A 111 -9.60 3.36 6.12
C ALA A 111 -9.35 4.82 6.53
N GLN A 112 -10.29 5.74 6.31
CA GLN A 112 -10.15 7.16 6.63
C GLN A 112 -9.72 7.43 8.08
N PRO A 113 -10.28 6.75 9.11
CA PRO A 113 -9.80 6.92 10.48
C PRO A 113 -8.34 6.48 10.67
N LEU A 114 -7.86 5.48 9.91
CA LEU A 114 -6.47 5.04 9.95
C LEU A 114 -5.56 6.10 9.31
N THR A 115 -5.95 6.63 8.15
CA THR A 115 -5.20 7.70 7.49
C THR A 115 -5.20 9.00 8.32
N ASP A 116 -6.30 9.29 9.02
CA ASP A 116 -6.42 10.44 9.94
C ASP A 116 -5.59 10.25 11.21
N LEU A 117 -5.53 9.03 11.77
CA LEU A 117 -4.68 8.71 12.93
C LEU A 117 -3.21 8.90 12.58
N ILE A 118 -2.82 8.36 11.43
CA ILE A 118 -1.48 8.50 10.88
C ILE A 118 -1.15 9.99 10.65
N GLY A 119 -2.09 10.80 10.14
CA GLY A 119 -1.92 12.25 10.00
C GLY A 119 -1.88 13.02 11.33
N LYS A 120 -2.57 12.54 12.38
CA LYS A 120 -2.60 13.17 13.72
C LYS A 120 -1.36 12.87 14.56
N GLU A 121 -0.79 11.65 14.50
CA GLU A 121 0.48 11.34 15.18
C GLU A 121 1.62 12.24 14.68
N LEU A 122 1.57 12.64 13.40
CA LEU A 122 2.45 13.64 12.80
C LEU A 122 2.32 15.04 13.43
N THR A 123 1.12 15.43 13.87
CA THR A 123 0.91 16.73 14.53
C THR A 123 1.36 16.69 16.00
N ALA A 124 1.17 15.55 16.66
CA ALA A 124 1.61 15.34 18.04
C ALA A 124 3.14 15.27 18.16
N GLY A 125 3.83 14.62 17.21
CA GLY A 125 5.30 14.54 17.18
C GLY A 125 6.00 15.88 16.92
N ILE A 126 5.32 16.84 16.29
CA ILE A 126 5.84 18.21 16.14
C ILE A 126 5.73 19.00 17.46
N HIS A 127 4.76 18.68 18.31
CA HIS A 127 4.60 19.37 19.59
C HIS A 127 5.67 18.99 20.63
N ASP A 128 6.24 17.78 20.56
CA ASP A 128 7.23 17.27 21.52
C ASP A 128 8.68 17.71 21.22
N LEU A 129 8.94 18.29 20.05
CA LEU A 129 10.23 18.89 19.68
C LEU A 129 10.29 20.42 19.91
N SER A 130 9.27 20.98 20.55
CA SER A 130 9.12 22.42 20.82
C SER A 130 9.13 22.79 22.31
N GLN A 131 9.48 21.84 23.20
CA GLN A 131 9.80 22.09 24.61
C GLN A 131 11.27 21.83 24.90
#